data_AF-A0A8T4VVB4-F1
#
_entry.id   AF-A0A8T4VVB4-F1
#
_cell.length_a   1.000
_cell.length_b   1.000
_cell.length_c   1.000
_cell.angle_alpha   90.00
_cell.angle_beta   90.00
_cell.angle_gamma   90.00
#
_symmetry.space_group_name_H-M   'P 1'
#
loop_
_entity.id
_entity.type
_entity.pdbx_description
1 polymer ?
#
loop_
_entity_poly.entity_id
_entity_poly.type
_entity_poly.pdbx_seq_one_letter_code
_entity_poly.pdbx_strand_id
1 'polypeptide(L)' 'MHFDLECTFTLSKAVDAPDDVEAFLASFVQEANDDLLQRGARDCGPDITDWKLQHDAIDMRIVSTG' A
#
# COMPACT_ATOMS: atom_id res chain seq x y z
N MET A 1 -14.15 11.42 9.83
CA MET A 1 -12.80 11.87 10.24
C MET A 1 -11.88 11.66 9.06
N HIS A 2 -10.84 12.46 8.86
CA HIS A 2 -9.96 12.30 7.70
C HIS A 2 -8.53 12.08 8.15
N PHE A 3 -7.94 10.97 7.71
CA PHE A 3 -6.54 10.65 7.92
C PHE A 3 -5.86 10.43 6.58
N ASP A 4 -4.64 10.94 6.48
CA ASP A 4 -3.78 10.82 5.31
C ASP A 4 -2.37 10.49 5.82
N LEU A 5 -1.90 9.29 5.49
CA LEU A 5 -0.61 8.78 5.91
C LEU A 5 0.25 8.54 4.67
N GLU A 6 1.37 9.24 4.60
CA GLU A 6 2.47 8.92 3.71
C GLU A 6 3.54 8.19 4.51
N CYS A 7 3.93 7.00 4.05
CA CYS A 7 4.95 6.20 4.71
C CYS A 7 5.88 5.54 3.70
N THR A 8 7.10 5.25 4.18
CA THR A 8 8.12 4.55 3.41
C THR A 8 8.51 3.27 4.16
N PHE A 9 8.40 2.14 3.49
CA PHE A 9 8.86 0.85 3.98
C PHE A 9 10.27 0.58 3.44
N THR A 10 11.27 0.52 4.32
CA THR A 10 12.63 0.14 3.94
C THR A 10 12.73 -1.37 3.75
N LEU A 11 13.25 -1.79 2.60
CA LEU A 11 13.45 -3.20 2.27
C LEU A 11 14.75 -3.71 2.90
N SER A 12 14.77 -5.01 3.24
CA SER A 12 15.95 -5.66 3.82
C SER A 12 17.12 -5.80 2.82
N LYS A 13 16.82 -5.66 1.53
CA LYS A 13 17.77 -5.66 0.42
C LYS A 13 17.20 -4.85 -0.74
N ALA A 14 18.10 -4.45 -1.63
CA ALA A 14 17.72 -3.86 -2.90
C ALA A 14 16.91 -4.83 -3.79
N VAL A 15 16.10 -4.25 -4.67
CA VAL A 15 15.34 -4.97 -5.69
C VAL A 15 16.13 -5.03 -6.98
N ASP A 16 16.53 -6.25 -7.35
CA ASP A 16 17.26 -6.53 -8.59
C ASP A 16 16.33 -6.73 -9.79
N ALA A 17 15.07 -7.15 -9.54
CA ALA A 17 14.04 -7.40 -10.55
C ALA A 17 12.78 -6.59 -10.21
N PRO A 18 12.72 -5.30 -10.58
CA PRO A 18 11.63 -4.40 -10.19
C PRO A 18 10.27 -4.85 -10.73
N ASP A 19 10.20 -5.33 -11.98
CA ASP A 19 8.94 -5.70 -12.64
C ASP A 19 8.15 -6.77 -11.87
N ASP A 20 8.83 -7.80 -11.35
CA ASP A 20 8.19 -8.88 -10.57
C ASP A 20 7.64 -8.36 -9.23
N VAL A 21 8.38 -7.45 -8.59
CA VAL A 21 7.98 -6.85 -7.31
C VAL A 21 6.85 -5.85 -7.52
N GLU A 22 6.86 -5.09 -8.60
CA GLU A 22 5.76 -4.19 -8.97
C GLU A 22 4.47 -4.97 -9.25
N ALA A 23 4.55 -6.09 -9.99
CA ALA A 23 3.38 -6.94 -10.24
C ALA A 23 2.82 -7.56 -8.95
N PHE A 24 3.70 -7.98 -8.04
CA PHE A 24 3.30 -8.42 -6.70
C PHE A 24 2.64 -7.29 -5.91
N LEU A 25 3.24 -6.09 -5.87
CA LEU A 25 2.72 -4.95 -5.13
C LEU A 25 1.36 -4.49 -5.66
N ALA A 26 1.18 -4.45 -6.98
CA ALA A 26 -0.10 -4.12 -7.59
C ALA A 26 -1.21 -5.10 -7.12
N SER A 27 -0.91 -6.39 -7.15
CA SER A 27 -1.84 -7.44 -6.72
C SER A 27 -2.13 -7.34 -5.21
N PHE A 28 -1.10 -7.12 -4.39
CA PHE A 28 -1.22 -6.94 -2.96
C PHE A 28 -2.06 -5.72 -2.59
N VAL A 29 -1.82 -4.57 -3.23
CA VAL A 29 -2.56 -3.34 -2.97
C VAL A 29 -4.03 -3.51 -3.31
N GLN A 30 -4.32 -4.17 -4.43
CA GLN A 30 -5.70 -4.49 -4.80
C GLN A 30 -6.38 -5.38 -3.75
N GLU A 31 -5.77 -6.50 -3.38
CA GLU A 31 -6.33 -7.42 -2.37
C GLU A 31 -6.48 -6.74 -1.00
N ALA A 32 -5.53 -5.89 -0.62
CA ALA A 32 -5.57 -5.17 0.64
C ALA A 32 -6.74 -4.18 0.69
N ASN A 33 -6.93 -3.39 -0.38
CA ASN A 33 -8.05 -2.46 -0.48
C ASN A 33 -9.40 -3.20 -0.54
N ASP A 34 -9.47 -4.34 -1.22
CA ASP A 34 -10.72 -5.09 -1.41
C ASP A 34 -11.16 -5.88 -0.15
N ASP A 35 -10.21 -6.39 0.65
CA ASP A 35 -10.51 -7.22 1.83
C ASP A 35 -9.84 -6.70 3.11
N LEU A 36 -8.50 -6.76 3.19
CA LEU A 36 -7.78 -6.56 4.45
C LEU A 36 -8.15 -5.26 5.17
N LEU A 37 -8.17 -4.15 4.43
CA LEU A 37 -8.40 -2.81 4.97
C LEU A 37 -9.88 -2.54 5.30
N GLN A 38 -10.80 -3.29 4.69
CA GLN A 38 -12.23 -3.16 4.97
C GLN A 38 -12.65 -3.90 6.26
N ARG A 39 -11.79 -4.80 6.78
CA ARG A 39 -12.11 -5.60 7.96
C ARG A 39 -12.28 -4.73 9.21
N GLY A 40 -13.47 -4.82 9.80
CA GLY A 40 -13.82 -4.09 11.02
C GLY A 40 -14.24 -2.63 10.79
N ALA A 41 -14.18 -2.14 9.55
CA ALA A 41 -14.77 -0.86 9.19
C ALA A 41 -16.31 -0.95 9.20
N ARG A 42 -16.97 0.12 9.65
CA ARG A 42 -18.43 0.17 9.75
C ARG A 42 -19.09 0.59 8.43
N ASP A 43 -18.45 1.55 7.75
CA ASP A 43 -18.91 2.11 6.46
C ASP A 43 -17.84 1.92 5.38
N CYS A 44 -16.66 2.55 5.54
CA CYS A 44 -15.51 2.37 4.66
C CYS A 44 -14.21 2.23 5.48
N GLY A 45 -13.35 1.30 5.05
CA GLY A 45 -11.99 1.17 5.54
C GLY A 45 -11.05 2.21 4.93
N PRO A 46 -9.79 2.27 5.38
CA PRO A 46 -8.73 2.98 4.66
C PRO A 46 -8.45 2.36 3.28
N ASP A 47 -7.92 3.18 2.38
CA ASP A 47 -7.47 2.76 1.05
C ASP A 47 -6.00 3.15 0.84
N ILE A 48 -5.23 2.25 0.25
CA ILE A 48 -3.95 2.59 -0.37
C ILE A 48 -4.26 3.28 -1.70
N THR A 49 -3.97 4.58 -1.77
CA THR A 49 -4.33 5.45 -2.91
C THR A 49 -3.18 5.65 -3.89
N ASP A 50 -1.94 5.52 -3.41
CA ASP A 50 -0.73 5.61 -4.21
C ASP A 50 0.36 4.73 -3.62
N TRP A 51 1.23 4.21 -4.47
CA TRP A 51 2.41 3.45 -4.06
C TRP A 51 3.48 3.49 -5.14
N LYS A 52 4.74 3.44 -4.73
CA LYS A 52 5.88 3.46 -5.63
C LYS A 52 6.99 2.55 -5.11
N LEU A 53 7.49 1.68 -6.00
CA LEU A 53 8.69 0.93 -5.73
C LEU A 53 9.93 1.78 -6.00
N GLN A 54 10.85 1.80 -5.05
CA GLN A 54 12.21 2.31 -5.20
C GLN A 54 13.22 1.15 -5.21
N HIS A 55 14.51 1.47 -5.34
CA HIS A 55 15.57 0.46 -5.34
C HIS A 55 15.62 -0.35 -4.04
N ASP A 56 15.43 0.29 -2.89
CA ASP A 56 15.54 -0.32 -1.56
C ASP A 56 14.38 0.05 -0.63
N ALA A 57 13.30 0.62 -1.16
CA ALA A 57 12.16 1.08 -0.39
C ALA A 57 10.84 1.01 -1.18
N ILE A 58 9.72 1.08 -0.46
CA ILE A 58 8.39 1.25 -1.04
C ILE A 58 7.75 2.47 -0.38
N ASP A 59 7.38 3.46 -1.17
CA ASP A 59 6.55 4.57 -0.70
C ASP A 59 5.08 4.21 -0.87
N MET A 60 4.25 4.58 0.10
CA MET A 60 2.82 4.28 0.09
C MET A 60 2.02 5.42 0.73
N ARG A 61 0.89 5.75 0.13
CA ARG A 61 -0.09 6.69 0.67
C ARG A 61 -1.38 5.99 1.03
N ILE A 62 -1.76 6.05 2.31
CA ILE A 62 -2.94 5.40 2.87
C ILE A 62 -3.89 6.48 3.39
N VAL A 63 -5.12 6.49 2.86
CA VAL A 63 -6.13 7.50 3.19
C VAL A 63 -7.33 6.82 3.85
N SER A 64 -7.84 7.41 4.93
CA SER A 64 -9.08 6.97 5.58
C SER A 64 -10.05 8.15 5.68
N THR A 65 -11.31 7.92 5.30
CA THR A 65 -12.36 8.96 5.25
C THR A 65 -13.57 8.68 6.16
N GLY A 66 -13.56 7.56 6.89
CA GLY A 66 -14.65 7.09 7.76
C GLY A 66 -15.16 8.11 8.77
#